data_AF-A0A8S4SGT8-F1
#
_entry.id   AF-A0A8S4SGT8-F1
#
_cell.length_a   1.000
_cell.length_b   1.000
_cell.length_c   1.000
_cell.angle_alpha   90.00
_cell.angle_beta   90.00
_cell.angle_gamma   90.00
#
_symmetry.space_group_name_H-M   'P 1'
#
loop_
_entity.id
_entity.type
_entity.pdbx_description
1 polymer ?
#
loop_
_entity_poly.entity_id
_entity_poly.type
_entity_poly.pdbx_seq_one_letter_code
_entity_poly.pdbx_strand_id
1 'polypeptide(L)'
;MLSPRSSYNDETKRDIPSFIEPRPPVILNPYMRPRPQKGTNLFDLLEDSETEEPELVQVYLRLKPCKIPSNLYEVRSDRSLITSLDTTTAGHGRRTQHNVSKMYTFSHIFGPDSNQKEIFEHVVKDNLKKLPDGNSFTLLTYGASGSGKTFTLMGTVTAPGLVPRSLEYVFKVVDAAQQPLYKPDERGADKLSYAMQEYELKWVKQLRQISAPVRDKYRRMSAQLGGDLTCSNVDLTNRRSHYVWVSFIEIYNEGIYDLLAPGDRRNAPKLAIREDTSGNVYVKGATQAFVRTGEEAYDVMVAGKHNLQVAATGIHAQSSRSHCIFTITMLTETVLICEAVINQWVQLELDFTLGAAFESQHL
;
A
#
# COMPACT_ATOMS: atom_id res chain seq x y z
N MET A 1 17.95 -8.51 69.07
CA MET A 1 17.55 -9.67 68.24
C MET A 1 16.88 -9.14 67.00
N LEU A 2 17.62 -9.03 65.91
CA LEU A 2 17.12 -8.63 64.59
C LEU A 2 17.41 -9.78 63.64
N SER A 3 16.34 -10.32 63.04
CA SER A 3 16.35 -11.40 62.05
C SER A 3 17.00 -10.94 60.73
N PRO A 4 17.68 -11.84 59.98
CA PRO A 4 18.37 -11.45 58.75
C PRO A 4 17.38 -11.31 57.59
N ARG A 5 17.44 -10.17 56.88
CA ARG A 5 16.81 -10.01 55.57
C ARG A 5 17.61 -10.83 54.55
N SER A 6 16.92 -11.76 53.90
CA SER A 6 17.36 -12.49 52.71
C SER A 6 17.79 -11.50 51.61
N SER A 7 19.08 -11.48 51.30
CA SER A 7 19.66 -10.85 50.12
C SER A 7 19.38 -11.71 48.88
N TYR A 8 18.33 -11.38 48.12
CA TYR A 8 18.28 -11.79 46.72
C TYR A 8 19.18 -10.83 45.92
N ASN A 9 20.21 -11.41 45.31
CA ASN A 9 21.19 -10.73 44.46
C ASN A 9 20.51 -9.97 43.31
N ASP A 10 20.50 -8.65 43.39
CA ASP A 10 20.17 -7.73 42.29
C ASP A 10 21.47 -7.23 41.63
N GLU A 11 22.33 -8.16 41.17
CA GLU A 11 23.64 -7.84 40.54
C GLU A 11 23.72 -8.19 39.05
N THR A 12 22.61 -8.56 38.39
CA THR A 12 22.62 -8.88 36.95
C THR A 12 21.83 -7.93 36.05
N LYS A 13 21.38 -6.77 36.55
CA LYS A 13 20.97 -5.64 35.69
C LYS A 13 22.10 -4.62 35.58
N ARG A 14 23.27 -5.07 35.09
CA ARG A 14 24.23 -4.13 34.50
C ARG A 14 23.63 -3.62 33.21
N ASP A 15 23.52 -2.30 33.09
CA ASP A 15 23.20 -1.50 31.91
C ASP A 15 23.26 -2.28 30.60
N ILE A 16 22.14 -2.88 30.19
CA ILE A 16 21.97 -3.40 28.85
C ILE A 16 21.62 -2.19 27.98
N PRO A 17 22.46 -1.79 27.00
CA PRO A 17 22.14 -0.68 26.12
C PRO A 17 20.74 -0.84 25.50
N SER A 18 19.95 0.23 25.48
CA SER A 18 18.57 0.29 24.94
C SER A 18 18.43 -0.03 23.43
N PHE A 19 19.53 -0.46 22.78
CA PHE A 19 19.59 -1.01 21.43
C PHE A 19 19.47 -2.54 21.38
N ILE A 20 19.43 -3.21 22.53
CA ILE A 20 19.35 -4.68 22.63
C ILE A 20 17.91 -5.15 22.91
N GLU A 21 17.04 -4.27 23.41
CA GLU A 21 15.64 -4.61 23.63
C GLU A 21 14.78 -4.32 22.38
N PRO A 22 13.97 -5.29 21.94
CA PRO A 22 13.04 -5.11 20.83
C PRO A 22 12.01 -4.05 21.21
N ARG A 23 12.03 -2.90 20.52
CA ARG A 23 10.96 -1.92 20.63
C ARG A 23 9.87 -2.25 19.61
N PRO A 24 8.58 -2.29 20.02
CA PRO A 24 7.49 -2.38 19.06
C PRO A 24 7.59 -1.20 18.08
N PRO A 25 7.14 -1.35 16.81
CA PRO A 25 7.08 -0.24 15.88
C PRO A 25 6.10 0.81 16.43
N VAL A 26 6.62 1.83 17.14
CA VAL A 26 5.81 2.91 17.74
C VAL A 26 5.51 3.97 16.69
N ILE A 27 4.97 3.55 15.55
CA ILE A 27 4.30 4.48 14.64
C ILE A 27 2.82 4.37 15.01
N LEU A 28 2.41 5.24 15.93
CA LEU A 28 1.00 5.43 16.25
C LEU A 28 0.26 5.80 14.97
N ASN A 29 -0.89 5.18 14.74
CA ASN A 29 -1.78 5.54 13.65
C ASN A 29 -2.12 7.05 13.76
N PRO A 30 -1.72 7.89 12.79
CA PRO A 30 -1.96 9.33 12.86
C PRO A 30 -3.45 9.69 12.87
N TYR A 31 -4.32 8.79 12.39
CA TYR A 31 -5.78 8.95 12.43
C TYR A 31 -6.40 8.72 13.83
N MET A 32 -5.64 8.15 14.77
CA MET A 32 -6.08 7.93 16.16
C MET A 32 -5.52 8.97 17.15
N ARG A 33 -4.88 10.04 16.67
CA ARG A 33 -4.52 11.14 17.58
C ARG A 33 -5.80 11.87 18.02
N PRO A 34 -6.14 11.91 19.33
CA PRO A 34 -7.20 12.78 19.80
C PRO A 34 -6.87 14.20 19.38
N ARG A 35 -7.77 14.86 18.63
CA ARG A 35 -7.60 16.28 18.31
C ARG A 35 -7.70 17.06 19.62
N PRO A 36 -6.72 17.91 19.99
CA PRO A 36 -6.87 18.75 21.16
C PRO A 36 -8.07 19.68 20.96
N GLN A 37 -9.11 19.48 21.74
CA GLN A 37 -10.25 20.40 21.77
C GLN A 37 -9.83 21.68 22.49
N LYS A 38 -10.24 22.84 21.96
CA LYS A 38 -9.92 24.14 22.54
C LYS A 38 -10.42 24.18 24.00
N GLY A 39 -9.50 24.27 24.96
CA GLY A 39 -9.82 24.38 26.39
C GLY A 39 -9.77 23.07 27.20
N THR A 40 -9.32 21.95 26.62
CA THR A 40 -9.07 20.71 27.39
C THR A 40 -7.65 20.72 27.96
N ASN A 41 -7.51 20.48 29.27
CA ASN A 41 -6.22 20.34 29.92
C ASN A 41 -5.68 18.93 29.67
N LEU A 42 -4.35 18.79 29.62
CA LEU A 42 -3.66 17.52 29.34
C LEU A 42 -4.03 16.37 30.31
N PHE A 43 -4.58 16.71 31.49
CA PHE A 43 -5.01 15.76 32.52
C PHE A 43 -6.40 15.15 32.26
N ASP A 44 -7.28 15.80 31.49
CA ASP A 44 -8.63 15.29 31.21
C ASP A 44 -8.65 14.15 30.16
N LEU A 45 -7.50 13.89 29.51
CA LEU A 45 -7.33 12.80 28.54
C LEU A 45 -6.94 11.46 29.19
N LEU A 46 -6.74 11.43 30.51
CA LEU A 46 -6.21 10.27 31.24
C LEU A 46 -7.25 9.52 32.07
N GLU A 47 -8.49 10.00 32.15
CA GLU A 47 -9.57 9.30 32.87
C GLU A 47 -10.40 8.42 31.91
N ASP A 48 -10.25 7.12 32.12
CA ASP A 48 -11.22 6.05 31.87
C ASP A 48 -12.00 6.09 30.55
N SER A 49 -11.32 5.70 29.47
CA SER A 49 -11.96 4.82 28.50
C SER A 49 -11.09 3.58 28.35
N GLU A 50 -11.73 2.40 28.35
CA GLU A 50 -11.16 1.14 27.88
C GLU A 50 -10.66 1.38 26.46
N THR A 51 -9.42 1.86 26.36
CA THR A 51 -8.83 2.31 25.13
C THR A 51 -8.41 1.04 24.41
N GLU A 52 -9.20 0.64 23.41
CA GLU A 52 -8.70 -0.21 22.34
C GLU A 52 -7.32 0.32 21.95
N GLU A 53 -6.26 -0.46 22.20
CA GLU A 53 -4.90 -0.01 21.89
C GLU A 53 -4.88 0.46 20.43
N PRO A 54 -4.38 1.68 20.14
CA PRO A 54 -4.41 2.20 18.80
C PRO A 54 -3.68 1.23 17.86
N GLU A 55 -4.37 0.75 16.82
CA GLU A 55 -3.82 -0.23 15.88
C GLU A 55 -2.53 0.36 15.27
N LEU A 56 -1.38 -0.11 15.75
CA LEU A 56 -0.07 0.39 15.33
C LEU A 56 0.14 0.11 13.85
N VAL A 57 0.90 0.99 13.17
CA VAL A 57 1.27 0.74 11.78
C VAL A 57 2.03 -0.58 11.70
N GLN A 58 1.50 -1.50 10.89
CA GLN A 58 2.13 -2.79 10.66
C GLN A 58 3.31 -2.63 9.70
N VAL A 59 4.50 -3.01 10.16
CA VAL A 59 5.73 -2.90 9.38
C VAL A 59 6.27 -4.29 9.09
N TYR A 60 6.27 -4.66 7.82
CA TYR A 60 6.74 -5.96 7.35
C TYR A 60 8.12 -5.85 6.71
N LEU A 61 9.03 -6.79 7.04
CA LEU A 61 10.31 -6.91 6.35
C LEU A 61 10.26 -8.08 5.38
N ARG A 62 10.70 -7.86 4.14
CA ARG A 62 10.87 -8.94 3.15
C ARG A 62 12.33 -9.05 2.74
N LEU A 63 12.90 -10.23 2.93
CA LEU A 63 14.26 -10.55 2.50
C LEU A 63 14.26 -11.07 1.06
N LYS A 64 15.15 -10.51 0.23
CA LYS A 64 15.35 -10.99 -1.14
C LYS A 64 16.26 -12.21 -1.14
N PRO A 65 15.98 -13.25 -1.95
CA PRO A 65 16.89 -14.37 -2.16
C PRO A 65 18.31 -13.92 -2.51
N CYS A 66 19.29 -14.42 -1.76
CA CYS A 66 20.71 -14.22 -2.06
C CYS A 66 21.36 -15.58 -2.35
N LYS A 67 22.12 -15.66 -3.44
CA LYS A 67 22.83 -16.90 -3.83
C LYS A 67 24.03 -17.18 -2.92
N ILE A 68 24.58 -16.15 -2.29
CA ILE A 68 25.75 -16.23 -1.44
C ILE A 68 25.31 -15.85 -0.02
N PRO A 69 25.42 -16.75 0.97
CA PRO A 69 25.08 -16.42 2.35
C PRO A 69 26.00 -15.31 2.85
N SER A 70 25.42 -14.21 3.34
CA SER A 70 26.18 -13.09 3.90
C SER A 70 26.06 -13.09 5.41
N ASN A 71 27.17 -12.94 6.14
CA ASN A 71 27.18 -12.78 7.60
C ASN A 71 26.77 -11.36 8.07
N LEU A 72 26.00 -10.64 7.26
CA LEU A 72 25.58 -9.26 7.53
C LEU A 72 24.35 -9.18 8.43
N TYR A 73 23.55 -10.25 8.47
CA TYR A 73 22.37 -10.32 9.32
C TYR A 73 22.05 -11.75 9.73
N GLU A 74 21.32 -11.88 10.84
CA GLU A 74 20.77 -13.11 11.38
C GLU A 74 19.29 -12.87 11.72
N VAL A 75 18.42 -13.72 11.20
CA VAL A 75 16.99 -13.72 11.57
C VAL A 75 16.85 -14.57 12.82
N ARG A 76 16.53 -13.94 13.96
CA ARG A 76 16.37 -14.65 15.24
C ARG A 76 14.97 -15.21 15.44
N SER A 77 13.96 -14.52 14.90
CA SER A 77 12.56 -14.93 14.91
C SER A 77 11.86 -14.37 13.68
N ASP A 78 10.59 -14.74 13.51
CA ASP A 78 9.66 -14.16 12.53
C ASP A 78 9.44 -12.64 12.72
N ARG A 79 9.93 -12.04 13.81
CA ARG A 79 9.76 -10.60 14.10
C ARG A 79 11.06 -9.86 14.35
N SER A 80 12.16 -10.55 14.60
CA SER A 80 13.42 -9.93 15.03
C SER A 80 14.59 -10.26 14.09
N LEU A 81 15.21 -9.19 13.57
CA LEU A 81 16.42 -9.25 12.75
C LEU A 81 17.59 -8.63 13.51
N ILE A 82 18.74 -9.30 13.52
CA ILE A 82 19.99 -8.72 14.01
C ILE A 82 20.89 -8.44 12.81
N THR A 83 21.42 -7.23 12.69
CA THR A 83 22.46 -6.91 11.71
C THR A 83 23.81 -6.80 12.39
N SER A 84 24.85 -7.39 11.81
CA SER A 84 26.25 -7.24 12.23
C SER A 84 26.99 -6.37 11.23
N LEU A 85 27.49 -5.22 11.68
CA LEU A 85 28.41 -4.41 10.87
C LEU A 85 29.85 -4.65 11.32
N ASP A 86 30.68 -5.15 10.40
CA ASP A 86 32.13 -5.12 10.56
C ASP A 86 32.59 -3.67 10.38
N THR A 87 33.06 -3.05 11.45
CA THR A 87 33.49 -1.64 11.49
C THR A 87 34.79 -1.37 10.75
N THR A 88 35.35 -2.35 10.03
CA THR A 88 36.58 -2.22 9.26
C THR A 88 36.47 -1.23 8.09
N THR A 89 35.25 -0.89 7.66
CA THR A 89 34.99 -0.08 6.45
C THR A 89 34.40 1.31 6.78
N ALA A 90 34.19 1.66 8.05
CA ALA A 90 33.69 2.97 8.46
C ALA A 90 34.86 3.94 8.69
N GLY A 91 34.97 4.97 7.83
CA GLY A 91 36.11 5.88 7.78
C GLY A 91 36.40 6.68 9.07
N HIS A 92 37.71 6.89 9.30
CA HIS A 92 38.35 8.02 9.98
C HIS A 92 38.05 8.33 11.47
N GLY A 93 37.59 7.38 12.28
CA GLY A 93 37.50 7.58 13.73
C GLY A 93 37.78 6.31 14.53
N ARG A 94 38.91 6.30 15.25
CA ARG A 94 39.27 5.36 16.34
C ARG A 94 38.83 3.90 16.14
N ARG A 95 39.72 3.10 15.51
CA ARG A 95 39.64 1.63 15.39
C ARG A 95 39.23 0.98 16.72
N THR A 96 37.97 0.58 16.83
CA THR A 96 37.49 -0.33 17.89
C THR A 96 37.13 -1.65 17.22
N GLN A 97 37.73 -2.75 17.68
CA GLN A 97 37.48 -4.12 17.18
C GLN A 97 36.13 -4.67 17.67
N HIS A 98 35.10 -3.84 17.76
CA HIS A 98 33.78 -4.26 18.23
C HIS A 98 32.83 -4.29 17.05
N ASN A 99 32.30 -5.49 16.77
CA ASN A 99 31.17 -5.69 15.87
C ASN A 99 29.96 -4.97 16.47
N VAL A 100 29.49 -3.93 15.81
CA VAL A 100 28.26 -3.25 16.24
C VAL A 100 27.10 -4.10 15.71
N SER A 101 26.41 -4.78 16.63
CA SER A 101 25.16 -5.46 16.34
C SER A 101 23.99 -4.55 16.65
N LYS A 102 22.99 -4.52 15.76
CA LYS A 102 21.71 -3.82 15.98
C LYS A 102 20.57 -4.79 15.79
N MET A 103 19.61 -4.75 16.71
CA MET A 103 18.37 -5.51 16.62
C MET A 103 17.25 -4.62 16.08
N TYR A 104 16.50 -5.14 15.11
CA TYR A 104 15.33 -4.52 14.51
C TYR A 104 14.11 -5.42 14.73
N THR A 105 12.97 -4.80 15.04
CA THR A 105 11.70 -5.50 15.28
C THR A 105 10.67 -5.09 14.25
N PHE A 106 9.96 -6.06 13.70
CA PHE A 106 8.94 -5.92 12.67
C PHE A 106 7.66 -6.66 13.09
N SER A 107 6.54 -6.35 12.45
CA SER A 107 5.28 -7.09 12.64
C SER A 107 5.41 -8.54 12.16
N HIS A 108 6.10 -8.73 11.03
CA HIS A 108 6.53 -10.04 10.52
C HIS A 108 7.68 -9.89 9.52
N ILE A 109 8.56 -10.89 9.46
CA ILE A 109 9.73 -10.99 8.58
C ILE A 109 9.50 -12.16 7.62
N PHE A 110 9.35 -11.84 6.33
CA PHE A 110 9.32 -12.82 5.26
C PHE A 110 10.74 -13.17 4.81
N GLY A 111 11.07 -14.45 4.91
CA GLY A 111 12.35 -14.99 4.45
C GLY A 111 12.47 -14.99 2.92
N PRO A 112 13.66 -15.34 2.40
CA PRO A 112 13.90 -15.44 0.96
C PRO A 112 13.02 -16.48 0.26
N ASP A 113 12.60 -17.54 0.98
CA ASP A 113 11.76 -18.61 0.43
C ASP A 113 10.26 -18.27 0.44
N SER A 114 9.87 -17.16 1.09
CA SER A 114 8.46 -16.74 1.16
C SER A 114 7.94 -16.35 -0.22
N ASN A 115 6.82 -16.97 -0.59
CA ASN A 115 6.20 -16.77 -1.90
C ASN A 115 5.20 -15.59 -1.89
N GLN A 116 4.78 -15.15 -3.07
CA GLN A 116 3.89 -13.98 -3.23
C GLN A 116 2.50 -14.20 -2.65
N LYS A 117 2.02 -15.45 -2.63
CA LYS A 117 0.68 -15.80 -2.11
C LYS A 117 0.66 -15.65 -0.59
N GLU A 118 1.66 -16.20 0.09
CA GLU A 118 1.82 -16.11 1.54
C GLU A 118 1.88 -14.65 2.02
N ILE A 119 2.65 -13.80 1.33
CA ILE A 119 2.75 -12.37 1.65
C ILE A 119 1.40 -11.68 1.42
N PHE A 120 0.69 -12.00 0.34
CA PHE A 120 -0.65 -11.44 0.08
C PHE A 120 -1.65 -11.82 1.18
N GLU A 121 -1.65 -13.09 1.60
CA GLU A 121 -2.54 -13.59 2.63
C GLU A 121 -2.29 -12.94 3.99
N HIS A 122 -1.03 -12.73 4.38
CA HIS A 122 -0.67 -12.11 5.65
C HIS A 122 -0.84 -10.58 5.67
N VAL A 123 -0.52 -9.89 4.56
CA VAL A 123 -0.41 -8.42 4.57
C VAL A 123 -1.69 -7.73 4.06
N VAL A 124 -2.38 -8.33 3.09
CA VAL A 124 -3.38 -7.60 2.29
C VAL A 124 -4.77 -8.22 2.36
N LYS A 125 -4.88 -9.55 2.37
CA LYS A 125 -6.17 -10.26 2.24
C LYS A 125 -7.20 -9.84 3.28
N ASP A 126 -6.81 -9.75 4.55
CA ASP A 126 -7.74 -9.41 5.63
C ASP A 126 -8.16 -7.93 5.60
N ASN A 127 -7.29 -7.03 5.15
CA ASN A 127 -7.64 -5.63 4.93
C ASN A 127 -8.64 -5.49 3.77
N LEU A 128 -8.45 -6.24 2.68
CA LEU A 128 -9.38 -6.23 1.55
C LEU A 128 -10.74 -6.85 1.88
N LYS A 129 -10.82 -7.79 2.83
CA LYS A 129 -12.12 -8.31 3.30
C LYS A 129 -12.96 -7.24 3.98
N LYS A 130 -12.31 -6.30 4.66
CA LYS A 130 -12.96 -5.19 5.38
C LYS A 130 -13.29 -4.00 4.47
N LEU A 131 -12.88 -4.06 3.19
CA LEU A 131 -13.08 -3.00 2.20
C LEU A 131 -14.58 -2.73 1.94
N PRO A 132 -15.45 -3.73 1.74
CA PRO A 132 -16.90 -3.50 1.53
C PRO A 132 -17.61 -2.95 2.77
N ASP A 133 -17.05 -3.18 3.96
CA ASP A 133 -17.50 -2.61 5.23
C ASP A 133 -17.01 -1.17 5.44
N GLY A 134 -16.26 -0.65 4.47
CA GLY A 134 -15.91 0.75 4.44
C GLY A 134 -14.56 1.13 5.05
N ASN A 135 -13.70 0.13 5.32
CA ASN A 135 -12.38 0.36 5.92
C ASN A 135 -11.33 0.66 4.87
N SER A 136 -10.68 1.82 4.99
CA SER A 136 -9.57 2.20 4.11
C SER A 136 -8.25 1.60 4.57
N PHE A 137 -7.37 1.27 3.61
CA PHE A 137 -6.06 0.68 3.91
C PHE A 137 -5.02 1.17 2.89
N THR A 138 -3.83 1.54 3.38
CA THR A 138 -2.71 1.99 2.53
C THR A 138 -1.56 1.00 2.66
N LEU A 139 -1.04 0.53 1.53
CA LEU A 139 0.15 -0.30 1.45
C LEU A 139 1.28 0.48 0.79
N LEU A 140 2.36 0.68 1.54
CA LEU A 140 3.59 1.30 1.07
C LEU A 140 4.70 0.25 0.92
N THR A 141 5.46 0.33 -0.18
CA THR A 141 6.70 -0.45 -0.32
C THR A 141 7.93 0.44 -0.30
N TYR A 142 8.87 0.12 0.59
CA TYR A 142 10.10 0.88 0.79
C TYR A 142 11.34 -0.02 0.65
N GLY A 143 12.45 0.56 0.17
CA GLY A 143 13.72 -0.13 0.07
C GLY A 143 14.64 0.41 -1.03
N ALA A 144 15.92 0.03 -1.00
CA ALA A 144 16.92 0.43 -1.98
C ALA A 144 16.58 -0.02 -3.42
N SER A 145 17.24 0.53 -4.43
CA SER A 145 17.11 0.02 -5.82
C SER A 145 17.55 -1.45 -5.88
N GLY A 146 16.83 -2.27 -6.64
CA GLY A 146 17.13 -3.70 -6.76
C GLY A 146 16.72 -4.59 -5.57
N SER A 147 16.17 -4.03 -4.49
CA SER A 147 15.71 -4.78 -3.30
C SER A 147 14.48 -5.66 -3.54
N GLY A 148 13.74 -5.45 -4.64
CA GLY A 148 12.56 -6.26 -4.97
C GLY A 148 11.21 -5.59 -4.71
N LYS A 149 11.13 -4.26 -4.57
CA LYS A 149 9.85 -3.51 -4.46
C LYS A 149 8.87 -3.84 -5.59
N THR A 150 9.31 -3.68 -6.84
CA THR A 150 8.51 -3.98 -8.03
C THR A 150 8.15 -5.47 -8.11
N PHE A 151 9.05 -6.36 -7.70
CA PHE A 151 8.75 -7.79 -7.62
C PHE A 151 7.66 -8.06 -6.58
N THR A 152 7.70 -7.39 -5.42
CA THR A 152 6.68 -7.56 -4.37
C THR A 152 5.31 -7.09 -4.84
N LEU A 153 5.22 -5.89 -5.41
CA LEU A 153 3.94 -5.33 -5.83
C LEU A 153 3.41 -5.94 -7.13
N MET A 154 4.20 -5.96 -8.18
CA MET A 154 3.74 -6.41 -9.51
C MET A 154 4.00 -7.91 -9.72
N GLY A 155 5.17 -8.38 -9.30
CA GLY A 155 5.59 -9.76 -9.53
C GLY A 155 5.88 -10.07 -11.00
N THR A 156 5.87 -11.37 -11.31
CA THR A 156 6.08 -11.93 -12.65
C THR A 156 4.83 -12.66 -13.11
N VAL A 157 4.82 -13.14 -14.36
CA VAL A 157 3.71 -13.95 -14.87
C VAL A 157 3.50 -15.21 -14.04
N THR A 158 4.59 -15.84 -13.62
CA THR A 158 4.60 -17.09 -12.83
C THR A 158 4.42 -16.87 -11.33
N ALA A 159 4.70 -15.66 -10.84
CA ALA A 159 4.56 -15.28 -9.45
C ALA A 159 3.93 -13.88 -9.36
N PRO A 160 2.62 -13.75 -9.61
CA PRO A 160 1.92 -12.47 -9.53
C PRO A 160 2.08 -11.85 -8.14
N GLY A 161 2.34 -10.55 -8.09
CA GLY A 161 2.55 -9.82 -6.83
C GLY A 161 1.28 -9.37 -6.13
N LEU A 162 1.45 -8.49 -5.15
CA LEU A 162 0.35 -8.00 -4.32
C LEU A 162 -0.72 -7.27 -5.13
N VAL A 163 -0.33 -6.39 -6.07
CA VAL A 163 -1.28 -5.59 -6.87
C VAL A 163 -2.20 -6.46 -7.74
N PRO A 164 -1.71 -7.34 -8.63
CA PRO A 164 -2.61 -8.18 -9.42
C PRO A 164 -3.46 -9.11 -8.54
N ARG A 165 -2.94 -9.60 -7.40
CA ARG A 165 -3.71 -10.39 -6.43
C ARG A 165 -4.82 -9.58 -5.77
N SER A 166 -4.54 -8.33 -5.38
CA SER A 166 -5.52 -7.41 -4.80
C SER A 166 -6.65 -7.11 -5.77
N LEU A 167 -6.31 -6.80 -7.03
CA LEU A 167 -7.31 -6.52 -8.06
C LEU A 167 -8.25 -7.71 -8.27
N GLU A 168 -7.70 -8.91 -8.48
CA GLU A 168 -8.50 -10.13 -8.65
C GLU A 168 -9.35 -10.42 -7.40
N TYR A 169 -8.79 -10.22 -6.21
CA TYR A 169 -9.51 -10.45 -4.96
C TYR A 169 -10.67 -9.47 -4.77
N VAL A 170 -10.46 -8.17 -5.00
CA VAL A 170 -11.50 -7.14 -4.88
C VAL A 170 -12.69 -7.48 -5.77
N PHE A 171 -12.46 -7.72 -7.07
CA PHE A 171 -13.53 -8.04 -8.02
C PHE A 171 -14.15 -9.44 -7.82
N LYS A 172 -13.56 -10.29 -6.98
CA LYS A 172 -14.14 -11.57 -6.56
C LYS A 172 -15.01 -11.44 -5.31
N VAL A 173 -14.75 -10.44 -4.47
CA VAL A 173 -15.46 -10.20 -3.20
C VAL A 173 -16.63 -9.24 -3.37
N VAL A 174 -16.64 -8.41 -4.41
CA VAL A 174 -17.68 -7.40 -4.63
C VAL A 174 -18.49 -7.65 -5.90
N ASP A 175 -19.78 -7.31 -5.86
CA ASP A 175 -20.62 -7.22 -7.04
C ASP A 175 -20.38 -5.88 -7.76
N ALA A 176 -19.46 -5.91 -8.73
CA ALA A 176 -19.03 -4.73 -9.46
C ALA A 176 -20.08 -4.29 -10.48
N ALA A 177 -20.56 -3.05 -10.32
CA ALA A 177 -21.50 -2.42 -11.24
C ALA A 177 -20.94 -2.38 -12.67
N GLN A 178 -21.82 -2.57 -13.65
CA GLN A 178 -21.43 -2.56 -15.08
C GLN A 178 -21.51 -1.18 -15.70
N GLN A 179 -22.16 -0.22 -15.04
CA GLN A 179 -22.29 1.17 -15.49
C GLN A 179 -21.89 2.13 -14.36
N PRO A 180 -21.20 3.24 -14.68
CA PRO A 180 -20.74 4.23 -13.70
C PRO A 180 -21.88 5.18 -13.30
N LEU A 181 -22.90 4.69 -12.60
CA LEU A 181 -24.01 5.57 -12.20
C LEU A 181 -23.56 6.65 -11.20
N TYR A 182 -22.59 6.33 -10.36
CA TYR A 182 -22.06 7.21 -9.33
C TYR A 182 -20.55 7.37 -9.47
N LYS A 183 -20.10 8.61 -9.41
CA LYS A 183 -18.68 8.98 -9.42
C LYS A 183 -18.29 9.58 -8.06
N PRO A 184 -17.13 9.21 -7.50
CA PRO A 184 -16.65 9.82 -6.28
C PRO A 184 -16.39 11.32 -6.51
N ASP A 185 -16.90 12.19 -5.64
CA ASP A 185 -16.67 13.65 -5.68
C ASP A 185 -16.36 14.21 -4.28
N GLU A 186 -15.86 15.43 -4.13
CA GLU A 186 -15.45 16.06 -2.86
C GLU A 186 -16.52 15.97 -1.72
N ARG A 187 -17.80 15.77 -2.06
CA ARG A 187 -18.93 15.70 -1.11
C ARG A 187 -19.52 14.30 -0.90
N GLY A 188 -18.98 13.27 -1.54
CA GLY A 188 -19.55 11.93 -1.50
C GLY A 188 -19.57 11.27 -2.88
N ALA A 189 -20.75 11.21 -3.48
CA ALA A 189 -20.89 10.62 -4.80
C ALA A 189 -21.86 11.43 -5.63
N ASP A 190 -21.42 11.79 -6.83
CA ASP A 190 -22.23 12.47 -7.81
C ASP A 190 -22.87 11.47 -8.76
N LYS A 191 -24.18 11.61 -8.96
CA LYS A 191 -24.92 10.81 -9.93
C LYS A 191 -24.60 11.29 -11.34
N LEU A 192 -24.09 10.39 -12.18
CA LEU A 192 -23.70 10.70 -13.55
C LEU A 192 -24.88 10.66 -14.52
N SER A 193 -24.96 11.66 -15.39
CA SER A 193 -25.85 11.65 -16.56
C SER A 193 -25.42 10.58 -17.57
N TYR A 194 -26.35 10.11 -18.41
CA TYR A 194 -26.05 9.09 -19.43
C TYR A 194 -24.86 9.48 -20.34
N ALA A 195 -24.78 10.75 -20.74
CA ALA A 195 -23.66 11.25 -21.56
C ALA A 195 -22.31 11.19 -20.83
N MET A 196 -22.28 11.48 -19.53
CA MET A 196 -21.07 11.37 -18.71
C MET A 196 -20.67 9.91 -18.51
N GLN A 197 -21.63 9.01 -18.30
CA GLN A 197 -21.36 7.58 -18.19
C GLN A 197 -20.70 7.02 -19.45
N GLU A 198 -21.19 7.39 -20.63
CA GLU A 198 -20.56 7.00 -21.89
C GLU A 198 -19.14 7.56 -22.03
N TYR A 199 -18.90 8.79 -21.58
CA TYR A 199 -17.57 9.39 -21.60
C TYR A 199 -16.58 8.59 -20.76
N GLU A 200 -16.94 8.23 -19.53
CA GLU A 200 -16.08 7.45 -18.63
C GLU A 200 -15.75 6.06 -19.22
N LEU A 201 -16.75 5.38 -19.79
CA LEU A 201 -16.53 4.10 -20.46
C LEU A 201 -15.65 4.22 -21.72
N LYS A 202 -15.82 5.29 -22.51
CA LYS A 202 -14.97 5.57 -23.67
C LYS A 202 -13.54 5.88 -23.24
N TRP A 203 -13.36 6.60 -22.14
CA TRP A 203 -12.04 6.95 -21.61
C TRP A 203 -11.24 5.72 -21.18
N VAL A 204 -11.86 4.83 -20.41
CA VAL A 204 -11.24 3.55 -20.00
C VAL A 204 -10.89 2.71 -21.23
N LYS A 205 -11.76 2.67 -22.24
CA LYS A 205 -11.48 1.98 -23.50
C LYS A 205 -10.24 2.53 -24.21
N GLN A 206 -10.01 3.85 -24.18
CA GLN A 206 -8.81 4.47 -24.74
C GLN A 206 -7.56 4.10 -23.95
N LEU A 207 -7.61 4.15 -22.61
CA LEU A 207 -6.50 3.71 -21.75
C LEU A 207 -6.11 2.25 -22.02
N ARG A 208 -7.10 1.38 -22.21
CA ARG A 208 -6.88 -0.02 -22.57
C ARG A 208 -6.18 -0.17 -23.93
N GLN A 209 -6.41 0.71 -24.90
CA GLN A 209 -5.72 0.64 -26.18
C GLN A 209 -4.21 0.90 -26.02
N ILE A 210 -3.82 1.78 -25.09
CA ILE A 210 -2.40 2.04 -24.75
C ILE A 210 -1.76 0.79 -24.15
N SER A 211 -2.49 0.05 -23.29
CA SER A 211 -1.98 -1.18 -22.65
C SER A 211 -2.00 -2.41 -23.55
N ALA A 212 -2.65 -2.36 -24.72
CA ALA A 212 -2.90 -3.52 -25.58
C ALA A 212 -1.64 -4.36 -25.90
N PRO A 213 -0.45 -3.78 -26.18
CA PRO A 213 0.75 -4.57 -26.47
C PRO A 213 1.24 -5.43 -25.29
N VAL A 214 0.88 -5.07 -24.06
CA VAL A 214 1.36 -5.73 -22.83
C VAL A 214 0.23 -6.51 -22.12
N ARG A 215 -1.00 -6.44 -22.63
CA ARG A 215 -2.21 -7.03 -22.03
C ARG A 215 -2.11 -8.55 -21.83
N ASP A 216 -1.45 -9.25 -22.75
CA ASP A 216 -1.25 -10.70 -22.66
C ASP A 216 -0.52 -11.12 -21.38
N LYS A 217 0.35 -10.26 -20.85
CA LYS A 217 1.04 -10.51 -19.59
C LYS A 217 0.06 -10.64 -18.42
N TYR A 218 -0.93 -9.75 -18.34
CA TYR A 218 -1.92 -9.78 -17.27
C TYR A 218 -2.86 -10.96 -17.39
N ARG A 219 -3.37 -11.22 -18.61
CA ARG A 219 -4.27 -12.34 -18.85
C ARG A 219 -3.66 -13.67 -18.37
N ARG A 220 -2.36 -13.86 -18.61
CA ARG A 220 -1.62 -15.03 -18.10
C ARG A 220 -1.50 -15.07 -16.58
N MET A 221 -1.27 -13.92 -15.92
CA MET A 221 -1.26 -13.83 -14.46
C MET A 221 -2.63 -14.13 -13.85
N SER A 222 -3.69 -13.49 -14.36
CA SER A 222 -5.07 -13.66 -13.93
C SER A 222 -5.51 -15.13 -14.03
N ALA A 223 -5.16 -15.80 -15.12
CA ALA A 223 -5.44 -17.23 -15.30
C ALA A 223 -4.80 -18.13 -14.22
N GLN A 224 -3.60 -17.78 -13.73
CA GLN A 224 -2.97 -18.49 -12.60
C GLN A 224 -3.66 -18.17 -11.27
N LEU A 225 -4.08 -16.92 -11.07
CA LEU A 225 -4.72 -16.46 -9.84
C LEU A 225 -6.12 -17.04 -9.63
N GLY A 226 -6.86 -17.31 -10.71
CA GLY A 226 -8.23 -17.84 -10.65
C GLY A 226 -8.37 -19.13 -9.84
N GLY A 227 -7.34 -19.99 -9.83
CA GLY A 227 -7.31 -21.22 -9.03
C GLY A 227 -6.81 -21.04 -7.58
N ASP A 228 -6.05 -19.98 -7.31
CA ASP A 228 -5.33 -19.79 -6.04
C ASP A 228 -6.13 -19.03 -4.98
N LEU A 229 -7.05 -18.16 -5.41
CA LEU A 229 -7.82 -17.29 -4.53
C LEU A 229 -9.07 -18.03 -4.02
N THR A 230 -8.97 -18.72 -2.89
CA THR A 230 -10.16 -19.22 -2.19
C THR A 230 -10.86 -18.08 -1.47
N CYS A 231 -12.08 -17.76 -1.88
CA CYS A 231 -12.97 -16.90 -1.11
C CYS A 231 -13.83 -17.82 -0.25
N SER A 232 -13.67 -17.76 1.06
CA SER A 232 -14.70 -18.25 1.98
C SER A 232 -15.97 -17.46 1.67
N ASN A 233 -17.03 -18.14 1.22
CA ASN A 233 -18.34 -17.61 0.81
C ASN A 233 -18.62 -16.23 1.42
N VAL A 234 -18.22 -15.16 0.72
CA VAL A 234 -18.64 -13.81 1.06
C VAL A 234 -20.13 -13.80 0.74
N ASP A 235 -20.94 -13.39 1.70
CA ASP A 235 -22.39 -13.42 1.58
C ASP A 235 -22.85 -12.35 0.58
N LEU A 236 -22.74 -12.67 -0.71
CA LEU A 236 -23.18 -11.83 -1.84
C LEU A 236 -24.72 -11.70 -1.89
N THR A 237 -25.44 -12.22 -0.89
CA THR A 237 -26.90 -12.10 -0.79
C THR A 237 -27.35 -10.69 -0.44
N ASN A 238 -26.47 -9.86 0.13
CA ASN A 238 -26.71 -8.44 0.28
C ASN A 238 -26.67 -7.77 -1.11
N ARG A 239 -27.82 -7.27 -1.58
CA ARG A 239 -27.99 -6.49 -2.82
C ARG A 239 -27.28 -5.13 -2.75
N ARG A 240 -25.95 -5.15 -2.63
CA ARG A 240 -25.11 -3.95 -2.65
C ARG A 240 -24.37 -3.89 -3.98
N SER A 241 -24.69 -2.88 -4.77
CA SER A 241 -23.93 -2.58 -5.98
C SER A 241 -22.66 -1.84 -5.59
N HIS A 242 -21.50 -2.26 -6.10
CA HIS A 242 -20.23 -1.58 -5.82
C HIS A 242 -19.72 -0.91 -7.09
N TYR A 243 -19.42 0.39 -7.01
CA TYR A 243 -18.79 1.13 -8.10
C TYR A 243 -17.30 1.27 -7.80
N VAL A 244 -16.47 0.69 -8.65
CA VAL A 244 -15.02 0.68 -8.47
C VAL A 244 -14.37 1.69 -9.42
N TRP A 245 -13.61 2.60 -8.83
CA TRP A 245 -12.87 3.65 -9.51
C TRP A 245 -11.39 3.52 -9.21
N VAL A 246 -10.53 3.87 -10.15
CA VAL A 246 -9.08 3.88 -9.94
C VAL A 246 -8.48 5.22 -10.33
N SER A 247 -7.52 5.69 -9.55
CA SER A 247 -6.67 6.83 -9.91
C SER A 247 -5.21 6.42 -9.84
N PHE A 248 -4.37 7.11 -10.61
CA PHE A 248 -2.94 6.83 -10.59
C PHE A 248 -2.17 8.13 -10.71
N ILE A 249 -1.42 8.46 -9.66
CA ILE A 249 -0.65 9.69 -9.57
C ILE A 249 0.82 9.40 -9.34
N GLU A 250 1.65 10.36 -9.72
CA GLU A 250 3.07 10.37 -9.42
C GLU A 250 3.46 11.62 -8.63
N ILE A 251 4.23 11.41 -7.57
CA ILE A 251 4.93 12.46 -6.85
C ILE A 251 6.37 12.48 -7.37
N TYR A 252 6.73 13.59 -8.02
CA TYR A 252 8.07 13.81 -8.55
C TYR A 252 8.49 15.25 -8.33
N ASN A 253 9.66 15.44 -7.72
CA ASN A 253 10.22 16.77 -7.43
C ASN A 253 9.21 17.70 -6.73
N GLU A 254 8.57 17.19 -5.65
CA GLU A 254 7.52 17.85 -4.88
C GLU A 254 6.26 18.25 -5.67
N GLY A 255 6.15 17.83 -6.93
CA GLY A 255 4.98 18.03 -7.79
C GLY A 255 4.16 16.76 -7.92
N ILE A 256 2.84 16.90 -7.91
CA ILE A 256 1.89 15.79 -8.14
C ILE A 256 1.41 15.85 -9.59
N TYR A 257 1.52 14.72 -10.27
CA TYR A 257 1.15 14.55 -11.66
C TYR A 257 0.13 13.43 -11.81
N ASP A 258 -0.89 13.68 -12.62
CA ASP A 258 -1.85 12.65 -13.00
C ASP A 258 -1.27 11.77 -14.11
N LEU A 259 -1.23 10.45 -13.89
CA LEU A 259 -0.77 9.48 -14.90
C LEU A 259 -1.93 9.01 -15.81
N LEU A 260 -3.17 9.31 -15.44
CA LEU A 260 -4.39 8.94 -16.18
C LEU A 260 -5.09 10.15 -16.80
N ALA A 261 -4.51 11.35 -16.74
CA ALA A 261 -5.10 12.51 -17.39
C ALA A 261 -5.02 12.40 -18.92
N PRO A 262 -6.05 12.89 -19.65
CA PRO A 262 -5.99 13.00 -21.10
C PRO A 262 -4.99 14.08 -21.53
N GLY A 263 -4.07 13.76 -22.45
CA GLY A 263 -3.13 14.71 -23.06
C GLY A 263 -1.66 14.52 -22.67
N ASP A 264 -0.80 15.43 -23.14
CA ASP A 264 0.64 15.37 -22.84
C ASP A 264 0.92 15.94 -21.44
N ARG A 265 1.52 15.10 -20.60
CA ARG A 265 1.92 15.42 -19.23
C ARG A 265 2.83 16.65 -19.14
N ARG A 266 3.63 16.95 -20.17
CA ARG A 266 4.54 18.11 -20.14
C ARG A 266 3.80 19.44 -19.96
N ASN A 267 2.56 19.51 -20.41
CA ASN A 267 1.70 20.68 -20.30
C ASN A 267 0.60 20.51 -19.24
N ALA A 268 0.56 19.35 -18.55
CA ALA A 268 -0.46 19.10 -17.54
C ALA A 268 -0.18 19.94 -16.28
N PRO A 269 -1.21 20.59 -15.71
CA PRO A 269 -1.05 21.33 -14.47
C PRO A 269 -0.68 20.38 -13.33
N LYS A 270 0.17 20.86 -12.41
CA LYS A 270 0.45 20.15 -11.16
C LYS A 270 -0.84 20.06 -10.34
N LEU A 271 -1.14 18.88 -9.82
CA LEU A 271 -2.26 18.70 -8.92
C LEU A 271 -1.93 19.28 -7.53
N ALA A 272 -2.98 19.73 -6.83
CA ALA A 272 -2.85 20.31 -5.50
C ALA A 272 -3.51 19.39 -4.47
N ILE A 273 -2.85 19.24 -3.33
CA ILE A 273 -3.44 18.59 -2.15
C ILE A 273 -4.42 19.57 -1.50
N ARG A 274 -5.59 19.06 -1.09
CA ARG A 274 -6.61 19.81 -0.36
C ARG A 274 -7.14 18.98 0.80
N GLU A 275 -7.77 19.66 1.74
CA GLU A 275 -8.50 19.06 2.86
C GLU A 275 -10.01 19.27 2.63
N ASP A 276 -10.80 18.21 2.84
CA ASP A 276 -12.25 18.30 2.81
C ASP A 276 -12.80 18.87 4.14
N THR A 277 -14.12 19.04 4.23
CA THR A 277 -14.78 19.54 5.46
C THR A 277 -14.69 18.59 6.65
N SER A 278 -14.38 17.31 6.40
CA SER A 278 -14.15 16.29 7.43
C SER A 278 -12.69 16.25 7.91
N GLY A 279 -11.79 16.95 7.20
CA GLY A 279 -10.34 16.97 7.44
C GLY A 279 -9.60 15.81 6.76
N ASN A 280 -10.21 15.13 5.79
CA ASN A 280 -9.53 14.16 4.94
C ASN A 280 -8.73 14.87 3.86
N VAL A 281 -7.51 14.40 3.64
CA VAL A 281 -6.60 14.92 2.62
C VAL A 281 -6.86 14.22 1.30
N TYR A 282 -7.05 14.97 0.21
CA TYR A 282 -7.25 14.42 -1.13
C TYR A 282 -6.52 15.25 -2.18
N VAL A 283 -6.27 14.63 -3.35
CA VAL A 283 -5.63 15.29 -4.50
C VAL A 283 -6.72 15.83 -5.42
N LYS A 284 -6.88 17.16 -5.46
CA LYS A 284 -7.90 17.78 -6.30
C LYS A 284 -7.55 17.67 -7.78
N GLY A 285 -8.53 17.22 -8.57
CA GLY A 285 -8.41 17.13 -10.03
C GLY A 285 -7.71 15.87 -10.53
N ALA A 286 -7.44 14.90 -9.66
CA ALA A 286 -6.96 13.59 -10.07
C ALA A 286 -8.05 12.87 -10.89
N THR A 287 -7.68 12.34 -12.04
CA THR A 287 -8.56 11.57 -12.91
C THR A 287 -8.89 10.24 -12.24
N GLN A 288 -10.18 9.94 -12.16
CA GLN A 288 -10.70 8.67 -11.70
C GLN A 288 -11.30 7.92 -12.89
N ALA A 289 -10.83 6.71 -13.12
CA ALA A 289 -11.30 5.84 -14.20
C ALA A 289 -12.20 4.73 -13.63
N PHE A 290 -13.41 4.60 -14.18
CA PHE A 290 -14.35 3.55 -13.78
C PHE A 290 -13.93 2.18 -14.34
N VAL A 291 -13.88 1.16 -13.49
CA VAL A 291 -13.39 -0.18 -13.86
C VAL A 291 -14.40 -1.25 -13.47
N ARG A 292 -14.67 -2.19 -14.39
CA ARG A 292 -15.68 -3.24 -14.18
C ARG A 292 -15.09 -4.60 -13.81
N THR A 293 -13.78 -4.76 -14.01
CA THR A 293 -13.06 -6.02 -13.76
C THR A 293 -11.63 -5.73 -13.32
N GLY A 294 -10.98 -6.73 -12.71
CA GLY A 294 -9.56 -6.67 -12.38
C GLY A 294 -8.68 -6.44 -13.62
N GLU A 295 -9.06 -7.00 -14.78
CA GLU A 295 -8.37 -6.78 -16.06
C GLU A 295 -8.41 -5.32 -16.50
N GLU A 296 -9.57 -4.67 -16.40
CA GLU A 296 -9.68 -3.24 -16.75
C GLU A 296 -8.86 -2.36 -15.80
N ALA A 297 -8.90 -2.64 -14.49
CA ALA A 297 -8.11 -1.91 -13.50
C ALA A 297 -6.60 -2.06 -13.74
N TYR A 298 -6.15 -3.28 -14.06
CA TYR A 298 -4.75 -3.52 -14.37
C TYR A 298 -4.32 -2.88 -15.70
N ASP A 299 -5.17 -2.94 -16.74
CA ASP A 299 -4.92 -2.26 -18.01
C ASP A 299 -4.72 -0.75 -17.80
N VAL A 300 -5.57 -0.11 -16.99
CA VAL A 300 -5.46 1.31 -16.64
C VAL A 300 -4.14 1.61 -15.91
N MET A 301 -3.74 0.77 -14.95
CA MET A 301 -2.44 0.90 -14.29
C MET A 301 -1.27 0.78 -15.28
N VAL A 302 -1.33 -0.17 -16.22
CA VAL A 302 -0.30 -0.33 -17.25
C VAL A 302 -0.23 0.89 -18.16
N ALA A 303 -1.37 1.47 -18.54
CA ALA A 303 -1.42 2.69 -19.32
C ALA A 303 -0.78 3.87 -18.57
N GLY A 304 -1.10 4.06 -17.28
CA GLY A 304 -0.45 5.10 -16.47
C GLY A 304 1.05 4.88 -16.30
N LYS A 305 1.50 3.62 -16.20
CA LYS A 305 2.93 3.29 -16.18
C LYS A 305 3.62 3.58 -17.52
N HIS A 306 2.95 3.36 -18.64
CA HIS A 306 3.45 3.76 -19.94
C HIS A 306 3.62 5.28 -20.01
N ASN A 307 2.64 6.04 -19.53
CA ASN A 307 2.71 7.51 -19.47
C ASN A 307 3.85 8.01 -18.58
N LEU A 308 4.09 7.34 -17.45
CA LEU A 308 5.25 7.57 -16.59
C LEU A 308 6.57 7.35 -17.35
N GLN A 309 6.71 6.25 -18.08
CA GLN A 309 7.93 5.94 -18.84
C GLN A 309 8.19 6.94 -19.98
N VAL A 310 7.15 7.34 -20.71
CA VAL A 310 7.26 8.35 -21.78
C VAL A 310 7.64 9.72 -21.22
N ALA A 311 7.19 10.06 -20.02
CA ALA A 311 7.63 11.29 -19.33
C ALA A 311 9.07 11.19 -18.82
N ALA A 312 9.52 9.99 -18.45
CA ALA A 312 10.86 9.71 -17.97
C ALA A 312 11.96 9.85 -19.05
N THR A 313 11.64 9.77 -20.34
CA THR A 313 12.64 9.88 -21.43
C THR A 313 13.20 11.30 -21.63
N GLY A 314 12.87 12.26 -20.77
CA GLY A 314 13.62 13.50 -20.63
C GLY A 314 14.97 13.25 -19.93
N ILE A 315 16.00 14.01 -20.30
CA ILE A 315 17.43 13.82 -19.92
C ILE A 315 17.69 13.67 -18.40
N HIS A 316 16.72 13.94 -17.52
CA HIS A 316 16.85 13.88 -16.06
C HIS A 316 15.74 13.12 -15.29
N ALA A 317 14.74 12.53 -15.96
CA ALA A 317 13.61 11.93 -15.28
C ALA A 317 13.82 10.42 -15.08
N GLN A 318 14.52 10.03 -14.01
CA GLN A 318 14.68 8.62 -13.65
C GLN A 318 13.54 8.16 -12.75
N SER A 319 12.83 7.09 -13.14
CA SER A 319 11.70 6.53 -12.38
C SER A 319 12.03 6.10 -10.94
N SER A 320 13.32 5.88 -10.63
CA SER A 320 13.77 5.56 -9.27
C SER A 320 13.68 6.74 -8.30
N ARG A 321 13.37 7.94 -8.80
CA ARG A 321 13.28 9.19 -8.03
C ARG A 321 11.84 9.69 -7.90
N SER A 322 10.86 8.94 -8.40
CA SER A 322 9.45 9.27 -8.25
C SER A 322 8.70 8.18 -7.50
N HIS A 323 7.68 8.63 -6.77
CA HIS A 323 6.75 7.78 -6.04
C HIS A 323 5.45 7.72 -6.83
N CYS A 324 4.89 6.52 -6.97
CA CYS A 324 3.64 6.32 -7.70
C CYS A 324 2.60 5.80 -6.73
N ILE A 325 1.46 6.48 -6.65
CA ILE A 325 0.33 6.09 -5.80
C ILE A 325 -0.80 5.66 -6.70
N PHE A 326 -1.08 4.36 -6.70
CA PHE A 326 -2.26 3.80 -7.37
C PHE A 326 -3.37 3.61 -6.34
N THR A 327 -4.49 4.28 -6.56
CA THR A 327 -5.62 4.28 -5.63
C THR A 327 -6.80 3.53 -6.23
N ILE A 328 -7.39 2.61 -5.46
CA ILE A 328 -8.70 2.03 -5.75
C ILE A 328 -9.72 2.65 -4.81
N THR A 329 -10.76 3.25 -5.37
CA THR A 329 -11.88 3.83 -4.65
C THR A 329 -13.13 2.99 -4.88
N MET A 330 -13.78 2.57 -3.80
CA MET A 330 -15.04 1.84 -3.85
C MET A 330 -16.18 2.69 -3.31
N LEU A 331 -17.27 2.77 -4.07
CA LEU A 331 -18.55 3.30 -3.59
C LEU A 331 -19.53 2.16 -3.44
N THR A 332 -20.19 2.09 -2.29
CA THR A 332 -21.17 1.05 -1.98
C THR A 332 -22.58 1.65 -1.99
N GLU A 333 -23.41 1.20 -2.91
CA GLU A 333 -24.85 1.52 -2.91
C GLU A 333 -25.58 0.51 -2.04
N THR A 334 -26.18 0.98 -0.94
CA THR A 334 -27.05 0.15 -0.11
C THR A 334 -28.50 0.49 -0.44
N VAL A 335 -29.23 -0.47 -0.98
CA VAL A 335 -30.68 -0.35 -1.19
C VAL A 335 -31.37 -0.65 0.14
N LEU A 336 -31.70 0.38 0.92
CA LEU A 336 -32.66 0.24 2.01
C LEU A 336 -34.07 0.26 1.40
N ILE A 337 -34.98 -0.54 1.95
CA ILE A 337 -36.38 -0.55 1.52
C ILE A 337 -36.91 0.90 1.67
N CYS A 338 -37.14 1.54 0.52
CA CYS A 338 -37.61 2.93 0.28
C CYS A 338 -36.59 4.07 0.06
N GLU A 339 -35.28 3.96 0.31
CA GLU A 339 -34.29 4.98 -0.10
C GLU A 339 -32.91 4.39 -0.40
N ALA A 340 -32.26 4.83 -1.49
CA ALA A 340 -30.88 4.48 -1.79
C ALA A 340 -29.94 5.39 -1.00
N VAL A 341 -29.13 4.82 -0.11
CA VAL A 341 -28.15 5.55 0.70
C VAL A 341 -26.76 5.09 0.29
N ILE A 342 -25.90 6.03 -0.13
CA ILE A 342 -24.49 5.78 -0.42
C ILE A 342 -23.75 6.01 0.89
N ASN A 343 -23.34 4.91 1.52
CA ASN A 343 -22.50 4.97 2.69
C ASN A 343 -21.11 4.52 2.26
N GLN A 344 -20.16 5.46 2.43
CA GLN A 344 -18.75 5.20 2.70
C GLN A 344 -17.78 5.22 1.51
N TRP A 345 -16.64 5.85 1.79
CA TRP A 345 -15.46 5.96 0.94
C TRP A 345 -14.42 4.95 1.39
N VAL A 346 -13.84 4.24 0.43
CA VAL A 346 -12.79 3.27 0.75
C VAL A 346 -11.66 3.37 -0.22
N GLN A 347 -10.46 3.65 0.30
CA GLN A 347 -9.25 3.93 -0.45
C GLN A 347 -8.24 2.81 -0.22
N LEU A 348 -7.85 2.11 -1.29
CA LEU A 348 -6.65 1.27 -1.33
C LEU A 348 -5.54 2.04 -2.04
N GLU A 349 -4.55 2.53 -1.31
CA GLU A 349 -3.36 3.15 -1.90
C GLU A 349 -2.21 2.15 -2.00
N LEU A 350 -1.61 2.06 -3.18
CA LEU A 350 -0.40 1.29 -3.44
C LEU A 350 0.71 2.27 -3.81
N ASP A 351 1.60 2.59 -2.87
CA ASP A 351 2.74 3.49 -3.10
C ASP A 351 4.04 2.69 -3.38
N PHE A 352 4.70 3.05 -4.49
CA PHE A 352 5.96 2.46 -4.88
C PHE A 352 6.87 3.38 -5.70
N THR A 353 8.18 3.21 -5.47
CA THR A 353 9.23 3.77 -6.32
C THR A 353 9.59 2.77 -7.43
N LEU A 354 9.42 3.15 -8.70
CA LEU A 354 9.77 2.31 -9.85
C LEU A 354 11.28 2.40 -10.14
N GLY A 355 12.08 1.47 -9.64
CA GLY A 355 13.48 1.36 -10.06
C GLY A 355 13.60 1.02 -11.56
N ALA A 356 14.65 1.55 -12.22
CA ALA A 356 14.97 1.40 -13.65
C ALA A 356 15.28 -0.03 -14.16
N ALA A 357 14.71 -1.07 -13.55
CA ALA A 357 14.97 -2.46 -13.91
C ALA A 357 13.84 -3.05 -14.78
N PHE A 358 13.58 -2.41 -15.93
CA PHE A 358 12.76 -3.00 -16.98
C PHE A 358 13.49 -3.09 -18.34
N GLU A 359 14.77 -2.77 -18.38
CA GLU A 359 15.65 -3.19 -19.47
C GLU A 359 16.08 -4.64 -19.20
N SER A 360 15.88 -5.53 -20.18
CA SER A 360 16.26 -6.96 -20.23
C SER A 360 15.29 -8.01 -19.66
N GLN A 361 14.05 -8.05 -20.16
CA GLN A 361 13.37 -9.36 -20.36
C GLN A 361 12.69 -9.41 -21.75
N HIS A 362 13.48 -9.10 -22.78
CA HIS A 362 13.28 -9.59 -24.13
C HIS A 362 14.63 -10.12 -24.62
N LEU A 363 14.85 -11.41 -24.38
CA LEU A 363 15.42 -12.39 -25.30
C LEU A 363 15.04 -13.77 -24.77
#